data_AF-A0A7C1V114-F1
#
_entry.id   AF-A0A7C1V114-F1
#
_cell.length_a   1.000
_cell.length_b   1.000
_cell.length_c   1.000
_cell.angle_alpha   90.00
_cell.angle_beta   90.00
_cell.angle_gamma   90.00
#
_symmetry.space_group_name_H-M   'P 1'
#
loop_
_entity.id
_entity.type
_entity.pdbx_description
1 polymer ?
#
loop_
_entity_poly.entity_id
_entity_poly.type
_entity_poly.pdbx_seq_one_letter_code
_entity_poly.pdbx_strand_id
1 'polypeptide(L)'
;MRDKRAIIIKDKKLRRIRDSFRDIFFQAIRLERKKLREQRRKLMFTIDGVRLSVDDLSFDNLRQFRGLQDREDLLSNKVRRSILMCVTCGKGDRDMVYNKAYGAWYCTECYGLERLTALERAKLKEVSESCDEQAIREHSKTFL
;
A
#
# COMPACT_ATOMS: atom_id res chain seq x y z
N MET A 1 19.38 8.91 -4.88
CA MET A 1 18.31 8.92 -3.85
C MET A 1 18.92 8.69 -2.46
N ARG A 2 19.10 9.74 -1.65
CA ARG A 2 19.74 9.65 -0.30
C ARG A 2 18.74 9.64 0.87
N ASP A 3 17.44 9.80 0.65
CA ASP A 3 16.47 9.95 1.74
C ASP A 3 15.86 8.62 2.22
N LYS A 4 16.70 7.68 2.65
CA LYS A 4 16.20 6.48 3.33
C LYS A 4 15.83 6.86 4.77
N ARG A 5 14.54 6.87 5.09
CA ARG A 5 14.06 7.02 6.48
C ARG A 5 13.74 5.63 7.04
N ALA A 6 14.66 5.07 7.81
CA ALA A 6 14.46 3.83 8.54
C ALA A 6 14.10 4.14 9.99
N ILE A 7 13.10 3.44 10.53
CA ILE A 7 12.72 3.50 11.94
C ILE A 7 13.04 2.13 12.54
N ILE A 8 14.08 2.09 13.35
CA ILE A 8 14.60 0.90 14.04
C ILE A 8 14.53 1.17 15.53
N ILE A 9 13.70 0.40 16.25
CA ILE A 9 13.52 0.58 17.69
C ILE A 9 14.24 -0.55 18.42
N LYS A 10 15.44 -0.28 18.94
CA LYS A 10 16.24 -1.29 19.65
C LYS A 10 15.67 -1.63 21.03
N ASP A 11 15.13 -0.64 21.73
CA ASP A 11 14.55 -0.83 23.06
C ASP A 11 13.30 -1.72 23.01
N LYS A 12 13.25 -2.77 23.86
CA LYS A 12 12.13 -3.72 23.92
C LYS A 12 10.84 -3.11 24.46
N LYS A 13 10.93 -2.20 25.45
CA LYS A 13 9.77 -1.49 26.01
C LYS A 13 9.16 -0.56 24.96
N LEU A 14 9.98 0.19 24.22
CA LEU A 14 9.50 1.06 23.15
C LEU A 14 8.86 0.26 21.99
N ARG A 15 9.41 -0.91 21.65
CA ARG A 15 8.76 -1.83 20.67
C ARG A 15 7.38 -2.27 21.13
N ARG A 16 7.25 -2.68 22.40
CA ARG A 16 5.96 -3.05 22.99
C ARG A 16 4.95 -1.90 22.92
N ILE A 17 5.37 -0.68 23.27
CA ILE A 17 4.52 0.52 23.18
C ILE A 17 4.04 0.76 21.73
N ARG A 18 4.97 0.72 20.76
CA ARG A 18 4.64 0.84 19.33
C ARG A 18 3.62 -0.21 18.89
N ASP A 19 3.82 -1.45 19.28
CA ASP A 19 2.95 -2.56 18.86
C ASP A 19 1.57 -2.45 19.52
N SER A 20 1.48 -2.02 20.78
CA SER A 20 0.20 -1.68 21.42
C SER A 20 -0.52 -0.52 20.71
N PHE A 21 0.19 0.53 20.29
CA PHE A 21 -0.42 1.60 19.50
C PHE A 21 -0.97 1.08 18.15
N ARG A 22 -0.20 0.21 17.48
CA ARG A 22 -0.66 -0.41 16.23
C ARG A 22 -1.93 -1.22 16.43
N ASP A 23 -2.02 -2.00 17.50
CA ASP A 23 -3.22 -2.76 17.82
C ASP A 23 -4.44 -1.85 18.02
N ILE A 24 -4.27 -0.74 18.73
CA ILE A 24 -5.34 0.27 18.91
C ILE A 24 -5.81 0.81 17.55
N PHE A 25 -4.87 1.17 16.65
CA PHE A 25 -5.23 1.63 15.31
C PHE A 25 -5.98 0.54 14.53
N PHE A 26 -5.47 -0.71 14.53
CA PHE A 26 -6.13 -1.81 13.83
C PHE A 26 -7.51 -2.12 14.38
N GLN A 27 -7.72 -1.99 15.69
CA GLN A 27 -9.04 -2.12 16.31
C GLN A 27 -10.00 -1.03 15.81
N ALA A 28 -9.56 0.23 15.79
CA ALA A 28 -10.38 1.33 15.26
C ALA A 28 -10.76 1.10 13.79
N ILE A 29 -9.79 0.68 12.96
CA ILE A 29 -10.03 0.32 11.55
C ILE A 29 -11.00 -0.85 11.44
N ARG A 30 -10.87 -1.88 12.28
CA ARG A 30 -11.76 -3.06 12.28
C ARG A 30 -13.20 -2.65 12.60
N LEU A 31 -13.40 -1.75 13.57
CA LEU A 31 -14.71 -1.23 13.92
C LEU A 31 -15.34 -0.46 12.75
N GLU A 32 -14.59 0.41 12.08
CA GLU A 32 -15.09 1.14 10.92
C GLU A 32 -15.41 0.21 9.74
N ARG A 33 -14.55 -0.78 9.45
CA ARG A 33 -14.84 -1.81 8.44
C ARG A 33 -16.08 -2.62 8.78
N LYS A 34 -16.33 -2.92 10.06
CA LYS A 34 -17.54 -3.62 10.50
C LYS A 34 -18.79 -2.79 10.16
N LYS A 35 -18.79 -1.49 10.47
CA LYS A 35 -19.90 -0.59 10.12
C LYS A 35 -20.17 -0.54 8.62
N LEU A 36 -19.12 -0.38 7.81
CA LEU A 36 -19.25 -0.36 6.34
C LEU A 36 -19.81 -1.68 5.80
N ARG A 37 -19.37 -2.83 6.34
CA ARG A 37 -19.90 -4.13 5.95
C ARG A 37 -21.34 -4.33 6.36
N GLU A 38 -21.75 -3.84 7.53
CA GLU A 38 -23.14 -3.88 7.97
C GLU A 38 -24.03 -3.03 7.06
N GLN A 39 -23.59 -1.83 6.69
CA GLN A 39 -24.29 -0.97 5.72
C GLN A 39 -24.40 -1.66 4.35
N ARG A 40 -23.29 -2.25 3.87
CA ARG A 40 -23.30 -3.00 2.60
C ARG A 40 -24.24 -4.21 2.68
N ARG A 41 -24.28 -4.92 3.81
CA ARG A 41 -25.22 -6.03 4.01
C ARG A 41 -26.67 -5.56 3.93
N LYS A 42 -27.02 -4.42 4.52
CA LYS A 42 -28.39 -3.88 4.43
C LYS A 42 -28.83 -3.56 3.01
N LEU A 43 -27.90 -3.18 2.12
CA LEU A 43 -28.19 -2.93 0.71
C LEU A 43 -28.29 -4.22 -0.12
N MET A 44 -27.56 -5.27 0.27
CA MET A 44 -27.43 -6.51 -0.50
C MET A 44 -28.47 -7.58 -0.12
N PHE A 45 -29.39 -7.28 0.79
CA PHE A 45 -30.41 -8.23 1.25
C PHE A 45 -31.78 -7.56 1.24
N THR A 46 -32.79 -8.26 0.74
CA THR A 46 -34.19 -7.84 0.83
C THR A 46 -34.73 -8.04 2.25
N ILE A 47 -35.95 -7.52 2.52
CA ILE A 47 -36.66 -7.73 3.80
C ILE A 47 -36.85 -9.23 4.08
N ASP A 48 -37.07 -10.02 3.03
CA ASP A 48 -37.22 -11.47 3.11
C ASP A 48 -35.89 -12.24 3.26
N GLY A 49 -34.77 -11.52 3.35
CA GLY A 49 -33.44 -12.11 3.52
C GLY A 49 -32.83 -12.69 2.24
N VAL A 50 -33.41 -12.43 1.08
CA VAL A 50 -32.84 -12.84 -0.22
C VAL A 50 -31.66 -11.95 -0.55
N ARG A 51 -30.52 -12.56 -0.90
CA ARG A 51 -29.31 -11.84 -1.30
C ARG A 51 -29.47 -11.33 -2.74
N LEU A 52 -29.32 -10.03 -2.93
CA LEU A 52 -29.31 -9.37 -4.24
C LEU A 52 -27.93 -9.49 -4.89
N SER A 53 -27.90 -9.67 -6.22
CA SER A 53 -26.71 -9.40 -7.01
C SER A 53 -26.48 -7.88 -7.11
N VAL A 54 -25.28 -7.48 -7.54
CA VAL A 54 -24.99 -6.07 -7.84
C VAL A 54 -25.88 -5.58 -9.00
N ASP A 55 -26.23 -6.46 -9.94
CA ASP A 55 -27.05 -6.15 -11.10
C ASP A 55 -28.53 -5.93 -10.75
N ASP A 56 -28.98 -6.47 -9.60
CA ASP A 56 -30.36 -6.33 -9.11
C ASP A 56 -30.58 -5.04 -8.31
N LEU A 57 -29.51 -4.26 -8.08
CA LEU A 57 -29.60 -3.02 -7.30
C LEU A 57 -30.23 -1.90 -8.13
N SER A 58 -31.16 -1.17 -7.51
CA SER A 58 -31.61 0.11 -8.06
C SER A 58 -30.44 1.09 -8.23
N PHE A 59 -30.59 2.08 -9.11
CA PHE A 59 -29.55 3.08 -9.36
C PHE A 59 -29.04 3.76 -8.07
N ASP A 60 -29.95 4.14 -7.17
CA ASP A 60 -29.59 4.76 -5.90
C ASP A 60 -28.85 3.81 -4.96
N ASN A 61 -29.28 2.54 -4.89
CA ASN A 61 -28.61 1.53 -4.07
C ASN A 61 -27.23 1.17 -4.64
N LEU A 62 -27.10 1.12 -5.96
CA LEU A 62 -25.82 0.91 -6.63
C LEU A 62 -24.86 2.07 -6.33
N ARG A 63 -25.33 3.32 -6.41
CA ARG A 63 -24.52 4.50 -6.04
C ARG A 63 -24.06 4.43 -4.59
N GLN A 64 -24.95 4.10 -3.66
CA GLN A 64 -24.59 3.92 -2.25
C GLN A 64 -23.58 2.78 -2.06
N PHE A 65 -23.80 1.65 -2.73
CA PHE A 65 -22.89 0.50 -2.68
C PHE A 65 -21.48 0.88 -3.15
N ARG A 66 -21.36 1.58 -4.27
CA ARG A 66 -20.07 2.09 -4.78
C ARG A 66 -19.41 3.05 -3.79
N GLY A 67 -20.17 3.99 -3.21
CA GLY A 67 -19.64 4.88 -2.17
C GLY A 67 -19.14 4.14 -0.92
N LEU A 68 -19.76 3.02 -0.55
CA LEU A 68 -19.26 2.16 0.52
C LEU A 68 -17.99 1.39 0.12
N GLN A 69 -17.84 0.99 -1.14
CA GLN A 69 -16.60 0.40 -1.66
C GLN A 69 -15.46 1.42 -1.61
N ASP A 70 -15.69 2.63 -2.12
CA ASP A 70 -14.68 3.70 -2.14
C ASP A 70 -14.17 4.03 -0.72
N ARG A 71 -15.07 4.07 0.26
CA ARG A 71 -14.71 4.30 1.67
C ARG A 71 -13.89 3.16 2.25
N GLU A 72 -14.24 1.91 1.93
CA GLU A 72 -13.48 0.74 2.37
C GLU A 72 -12.09 0.71 1.73
N ASP A 73 -11.98 1.06 0.45
CA ASP A 73 -10.73 1.15 -0.29
C ASP A 73 -9.85 2.28 0.23
N LEU A 74 -10.42 3.45 0.48
CA LEU A 74 -9.72 4.58 1.10
C LEU A 74 -9.15 4.19 2.46
N LEU A 75 -9.96 3.54 3.31
CA LEU A 75 -9.52 3.08 4.62
C LEU A 75 -8.39 2.06 4.47
N SER A 76 -8.55 1.07 3.60
CA SER A 76 -7.54 0.04 3.32
C SER A 76 -6.23 0.64 2.82
N ASN A 77 -6.30 1.61 1.91
CA ASN A 77 -5.14 2.32 1.38
C ASN A 77 -4.41 3.12 2.45
N LYS A 78 -5.12 3.81 3.35
CA LYS A 78 -4.50 4.53 4.48
C LYS A 78 -3.70 3.59 5.36
N VAL A 79 -4.24 2.41 5.68
CA VAL A 79 -3.52 1.41 6.48
C VAL A 79 -2.31 0.88 5.73
N ARG A 80 -2.50 0.48 4.47
CA ARG A 80 -1.45 -0.13 3.64
C ARG A 80 -0.27 0.81 3.36
N ARG A 81 -0.52 2.13 3.32
CA ARG A 81 0.52 3.17 3.16
C ARG A 81 1.04 3.74 4.47
N SER A 82 0.56 3.26 5.62
CA SER A 82 1.02 3.70 6.95
C SER A 82 2.21 2.87 7.44
N ILE A 83 2.89 3.35 8.47
CA ILE A 83 3.95 2.60 9.18
C ILE A 83 3.43 1.39 9.97
N LEU A 84 2.10 1.21 10.04
CA LEU A 84 1.48 0.14 10.81
C LEU A 84 1.74 -1.24 10.20
N MET A 85 1.98 -1.33 8.89
CA MET A 85 2.25 -2.60 8.21
C MET A 85 3.14 -2.43 6.98
N CYS A 86 3.88 -3.48 6.63
CA CYS A 86 4.59 -3.57 5.37
C CYS A 86 3.62 -3.75 4.20
N VAL A 87 3.76 -2.90 3.17
CA VAL A 87 2.94 -2.98 1.95
C VAL A 87 3.07 -4.30 1.19
N THR A 88 4.20 -4.99 1.35
CA THR A 88 4.54 -6.27 0.67
C THR A 88 4.05 -7.48 1.47
N CYS A 89 4.52 -7.65 2.72
CA CYS A 89 4.23 -8.86 3.50
C CYS A 89 3.15 -8.69 4.57
N GLY A 90 2.62 -7.48 4.75
CA GLY A 90 1.59 -7.16 5.73
C GLY A 90 2.04 -7.17 7.20
N LYS A 91 3.29 -7.56 7.48
CA LYS A 91 3.82 -7.59 8.86
C LYS A 91 4.07 -6.19 9.38
N GLY A 92 3.60 -5.91 10.60
CA GLY A 92 3.78 -4.64 11.30
C GLY A 92 4.91 -4.67 12.31
N ASP A 93 5.07 -5.77 13.03
CA ASP A 93 6.00 -5.99 14.16
C ASP A 93 7.50 -5.76 13.86
N ARG A 94 7.86 -5.65 12.58
CA ARG A 94 9.24 -5.48 12.11
C ARG A 94 9.69 -4.01 12.09
N ASP A 95 10.99 -3.81 11.91
CA ASP A 95 11.56 -2.51 11.62
C ASP A 95 11.16 -2.07 10.20
N MET A 96 10.89 -0.77 10.05
CA MET A 96 10.23 -0.24 8.87
C MET A 96 11.09 0.81 8.17
N VAL A 97 11.02 0.84 6.84
CA VAL A 97 11.71 1.78 5.96
C VAL A 97 10.67 2.46 5.08
N TYR A 98 10.68 3.79 5.06
CA TYR A 98 9.85 4.57 4.15
C TYR A 98 10.52 4.69 2.79
N ASN A 99 9.79 4.32 1.74
CA ASN A 99 10.19 4.58 0.37
C ASN A 99 9.43 5.79 -0.16
N LYS A 100 10.15 6.90 -0.37
CA LYS A 100 9.58 8.16 -0.88
C LYS A 100 9.01 8.03 -2.28
N ALA A 101 9.64 7.24 -3.16
CA ALA A 101 9.19 7.09 -4.55
C ALA A 101 7.81 6.44 -4.63
N TYR A 102 7.50 5.51 -3.72
CA TYR A 102 6.21 4.81 -3.68
C TYR A 102 5.25 5.34 -2.61
N GLY A 103 5.67 6.31 -1.79
CA GLY A 103 4.87 6.84 -0.70
C GLY A 103 4.39 5.76 0.28
N ALA A 104 5.23 4.74 0.56
CA ALA A 104 4.83 3.54 1.28
C ALA A 104 5.92 3.03 2.23
N TRP A 105 5.48 2.24 3.22
CA TRP A 105 6.36 1.62 4.21
C TRP A 105 6.57 0.14 3.94
N TYR A 106 7.83 -0.27 4.07
CA TYR A 106 8.30 -1.64 3.88
C TYR A 106 8.97 -2.11 5.16
N CYS A 107 8.89 -3.39 5.50
CA CYS A 107 9.84 -3.92 6.47
C CYS A 107 11.24 -3.92 5.88
N THR A 108 12.27 -3.87 6.72
CA THR A 108 13.68 -3.86 6.29
C THR A 108 14.03 -4.99 5.34
N GLU A 109 13.48 -6.19 5.57
CA GLU A 109 13.62 -7.36 4.68
C GLU A 109 13.04 -7.07 3.29
N CYS A 110 11.74 -6.77 3.18
CA CYS A 110 11.08 -6.54 1.89
C CYS A 110 11.63 -5.33 1.14
N TYR A 111 12.10 -4.30 1.86
CA TYR A 111 12.76 -3.16 1.23
C TYR A 111 14.07 -3.56 0.55
N GLY A 112 14.80 -4.53 1.12
CA GLY A 112 16.00 -5.11 0.51
C GLY A 112 15.71 -5.77 -0.83
N LEU A 113 14.65 -6.60 -0.90
CA LEU A 113 14.22 -7.23 -2.15
C LEU A 113 13.82 -6.21 -3.21
N GLU A 114 12.95 -5.26 -2.87
CA GLU A 114 12.51 -4.22 -3.82
C GLU A 114 13.67 -3.40 -4.36
N ARG A 115 14.67 -3.11 -3.53
CA ARG A 115 15.88 -2.40 -3.96
C ARG A 115 16.68 -3.25 -4.96
N LEU A 116 16.83 -4.55 -4.73
CA LEU A 116 17.54 -5.44 -5.65
C LEU A 116 16.83 -5.50 -7.01
N THR A 117 15.51 -5.71 -7.01
CA THR A 117 14.72 -5.73 -8.23
C THR A 117 14.75 -4.39 -8.98
N ALA A 118 14.74 -3.26 -8.26
CA ALA A 118 14.88 -1.95 -8.88
C ALA A 118 16.27 -1.74 -9.54
N LEU A 119 17.34 -2.24 -8.90
CA LEU A 119 18.68 -2.20 -9.46
C LEU A 119 18.81 -3.10 -10.69
N GLU A 120 18.22 -4.29 -10.68
CA GLU A 120 18.18 -5.18 -11.85
C GLU A 120 17.44 -4.54 -13.03
N ARG A 121 16.29 -3.91 -12.78
CA ARG A 121 15.54 -3.18 -13.82
C ARG A 121 16.33 -1.99 -14.36
N ALA A 122 17.08 -1.27 -13.52
CA ALA A 122 17.93 -0.18 -13.96
C ALA A 122 19.06 -0.69 -14.86
N LYS A 123 19.73 -1.79 -14.49
CA LYS A 123 20.76 -2.43 -15.31
C LYS A 123 20.22 -2.92 -16.65
N LEU A 124 19.03 -3.55 -16.66
CA LEU A 124 18.39 -4.00 -17.89
C LEU A 124 18.05 -2.82 -18.82
N LYS A 125 17.64 -1.68 -18.25
CA LYS A 125 17.42 -0.45 -19.03
C LYS A 125 18.70 0.15 -19.59
N GLU A 126 19.81 0.09 -18.85
CA GLU A 126 21.13 0.51 -19.37
C GLU A 126 21.63 -0.41 -20.49
N VAL A 127 21.31 -1.71 -20.43
CA VAL A 127 21.65 -2.69 -21.48
C VAL A 127 20.72 -2.58 -22.69
N SER A 128 19.50 -2.05 -22.52
CA SER A 128 18.52 -1.86 -23.59
C SER A 128 18.50 -0.44 -24.17
N GLU A 129 19.45 0.43 -23.81
CA GLU A 129 19.64 1.69 -24.55
C GLU A 129 19.88 1.30 -26.02
N SER A 130 19.05 1.81 -26.93
CA SER A 130 19.17 1.46 -28.34
C SER A 130 20.54 1.93 -28.86
N CYS A 131 21.04 1.31 -29.92
CA CYS A 131 22.28 1.72 -30.59
C CYS A 131 22.30 3.24 -30.86
N ASP A 132 21.13 3.84 -31.11
CA ASP A 132 20.95 5.27 -31.35
C ASP A 132 21.13 6.11 -30.07
N GLU A 133 20.61 5.66 -28.92
CA GLU A 133 20.80 6.34 -27.62
C GLU A 133 22.26 6.28 -27.16
N GLN A 134 22.95 5.17 -27.46
CA GLN A 134 24.38 5.00 -27.21
C GLN A 134 25.21 5.93 -28.11
N ALA A 135 24.88 6.03 -29.40
CA ALA A 135 25.52 6.94 -30.35
C ALA A 135 25.32 8.43 -29.99
N ILE A 136 24.11 8.82 -29.55
CA ILE A 136 23.83 10.19 -29.09
C ILE A 136 24.64 10.52 -27.84
N ARG A 137 24.74 9.59 -26.89
CA ARG A 137 25.49 9.79 -25.64
C ARG A 137 26.99 9.84 -25.88
N GLU A 138 27.53 9.06 -26.82
CA GLU A 138 28.94 9.12 -27.23
C GLU A 138 29.27 10.42 -27.99
N HIS A 139 28.41 10.84 -28.93
CA HIS A 139 28.57 12.13 -29.60
C HIS A 139 28.49 13.31 -28.62
N SER A 140 27.65 13.24 -27.58
CA SER A 140 27.60 14.33 -26.59
C SER A 140 28.88 14.48 -25.74
N LYS A 141 29.74 13.45 -25.67
CA LYS A 141 31.01 13.49 -24.93
C LYS A 141 32.19 14.04 -25.74
N THR A 142 32.08 14.10 -27.07
CA THR A 142 33.11 14.68 -27.95
C THR A 142 32.92 16.19 -28.20
N PHE A 143 31.86 16.80 -27.65
CA PHE A 143 31.60 18.23 -27.70
C PHE A 143 31.96 19.00 -26.40
N LEU A 144 32.62 18.34 -25.44
CA LEU A 144 33.31 18.97 -24.30
C LEU A 144 34.81 18.70 -24.40
#